data_AF-A0A0G0RN41-F1
#
_entry.id   AF-A0A0G0RN41-F1
#
_cell.length_a   1.000
_cell.length_b   1.000
_cell.length_c   1.000
_cell.angle_alpha   90.00
_cell.angle_beta   90.00
_cell.angle_gamma   90.00
#
_symmetry.space_group_name_H-M   'P 1'
#
loop_
_entity.id
_entity.type
_entity.pdbx_description
1 polymer ?
#
loop_
_entity_poly.entity_id
_entity_poly.type
_entity_poly.pdbx_seq_one_letter_code
_entity_poly.pdbx_strand_id
1 'polypeptide(L)'
;MTKPINIIIIVGLIIVAGLGVYFAKYRIVNTPTASPDAIIVGGDKNEHGCIGSAGYSWCGEKNKCLRVFEELCPDVVTSLIAELKTETNISLTKVGDSQLTWNVREGNDFASEVIPGISYKNSDMTFVNYQKIEKFMRSKYQVDINNEADGVTGGLRGYTNSYVICQLSFRHNQMKNTPNAPSEPIGDSLTVELGCGYFNPNNISKIVATQYIKLALATKYKKDIEEVNLQINKFDGAYAVGSVFFGPVDTAGEGGMFLATKQGDTWKMIYDGNGSIDCATIKKNYQFPTDMFVGFCD
;
A
#
# COMPACT_ATOMS: atom_id res chain seq x y z
N MET A 1 -84.57 -56.27 -7.53
CA MET A 1 -83.18 -56.32 -7.01
C MET A 1 -82.23 -56.27 -8.19
N THR A 2 -81.11 -55.53 -8.04
CA THR A 2 -79.98 -55.27 -8.97
C THR A 2 -80.26 -54.43 -10.23
N LYS A 3 -79.53 -53.38 -10.63
CA LYS A 3 -78.45 -52.53 -10.08
C LYS A 3 -78.45 -51.22 -10.94
N PRO A 4 -78.11 -50.03 -10.42
CA PRO A 4 -78.05 -48.78 -11.19
C PRO A 4 -76.71 -48.71 -11.95
N ILE A 5 -76.55 -49.47 -13.03
CA ILE A 5 -75.30 -49.52 -13.79
C ILE A 5 -75.16 -48.33 -14.76
N ASN A 6 -76.28 -47.78 -15.26
CA ASN A 6 -76.24 -46.72 -16.29
C ASN A 6 -75.96 -45.31 -15.76
N ILE A 7 -76.19 -45.02 -14.48
CA ILE A 7 -75.92 -43.68 -13.90
C ILE A 7 -74.42 -43.52 -13.58
N ILE A 8 -73.73 -44.59 -13.17
CA ILE A 8 -72.31 -44.54 -12.80
C ILE A 8 -71.42 -44.27 -14.03
N ILE A 9 -71.79 -44.80 -15.20
CA ILE A 9 -71.00 -44.60 -16.43
C ILE A 9 -71.11 -43.16 -16.95
N ILE A 10 -72.30 -42.54 -16.86
CA ILE A 10 -72.53 -41.16 -17.32
C ILE A 10 -71.85 -40.15 -16.39
N VAL A 11 -71.89 -40.36 -15.08
CA VAL A 11 -71.18 -39.51 -14.11
C VAL A 11 -69.65 -39.67 -14.24
N GLY A 12 -69.16 -40.89 -14.51
CA GLY A 12 -67.74 -41.14 -14.75
C GLY A 12 -67.19 -40.43 -16.00
N LEU A 13 -67.95 -40.40 -17.10
CA LEU A 13 -67.51 -39.72 -18.34
C LEU A 13 -67.47 -38.20 -18.20
N ILE A 14 -68.38 -37.59 -17.43
CA ILE A 14 -68.39 -36.13 -17.18
C ILE A 14 -67.20 -35.72 -16.29
N ILE A 15 -66.81 -36.55 -15.33
CA ILE A 15 -65.63 -36.29 -14.47
C ILE A 15 -64.32 -36.39 -15.26
N VAL A 16 -64.19 -37.36 -16.17
CA VAL A 16 -62.99 -37.52 -17.01
C VAL A 16 -62.84 -36.37 -18.01
N ALA A 17 -63.95 -35.90 -18.61
CA ALA A 17 -63.94 -34.72 -19.49
C ALA A 17 -63.64 -33.41 -18.72
N GLY A 18 -64.19 -33.26 -17.51
CA GLY A 18 -63.93 -32.10 -16.64
C GLY A 18 -62.48 -32.01 -16.16
N LEU A 19 -61.87 -33.15 -15.80
CA LEU A 19 -60.45 -33.21 -15.42
C LEU A 19 -59.52 -32.99 -16.62
N GLY A 20 -59.84 -33.52 -17.81
CA GLY A 20 -59.06 -33.29 -19.02
C GLY A 20 -58.95 -31.81 -19.41
N VAL A 21 -60.03 -31.03 -19.22
CA VAL A 21 -60.04 -29.57 -19.46
C VAL A 21 -59.34 -28.80 -18.33
N TYR A 22 -59.45 -29.26 -17.08
CA TYR A 22 -58.74 -28.66 -15.93
C TYR A 22 -57.21 -28.81 -16.07
N PHE A 23 -56.73 -29.99 -16.48
CA PHE A 23 -55.29 -30.23 -16.70
C PHE A 23 -54.73 -29.53 -17.95
N ALA A 24 -55.54 -29.30 -18.99
CA ALA A 24 -55.09 -28.57 -20.18
C ALA A 24 -54.88 -27.06 -19.95
N LYS A 25 -55.58 -26.46 -18.97
CA LYS A 25 -55.36 -25.06 -18.54
C LYS A 25 -54.19 -24.89 -17.58
N TYR A 26 -53.81 -25.94 -16.85
CA TYR A 26 -52.64 -25.98 -15.98
C TYR A 26 -51.42 -26.57 -16.70
N ARG A 27 -51.12 -26.10 -17.92
CA ARG A 27 -49.74 -26.17 -18.42
C ARG A 27 -48.97 -25.09 -17.68
N ILE A 28 -48.27 -25.50 -16.62
CA ILE A 28 -47.22 -24.71 -16.01
C ILE A 28 -46.16 -24.52 -17.11
N VAL A 29 -46.20 -23.36 -17.75
CA VAL A 29 -45.07 -22.90 -18.55
C VAL A 29 -43.96 -22.68 -17.53
N ASN A 30 -43.07 -23.66 -17.40
CA ASN A 30 -41.75 -23.43 -16.81
C ASN A 30 -40.96 -22.60 -17.83
N THR A 31 -41.41 -21.35 -18.04
CA THR A 31 -40.50 -20.30 -18.48
C THR A 31 -39.52 -20.17 -17.33
N PRO A 32 -38.20 -20.26 -17.56
CA PRO A 32 -37.29 -19.71 -16.59
C PRO A 32 -37.65 -18.23 -16.51
N THR A 33 -38.38 -17.84 -15.46
CA THR A 33 -38.43 -16.45 -15.06
C THR A 33 -36.98 -16.09 -14.85
N ALA A 34 -36.41 -15.34 -15.80
CA ALA A 34 -35.18 -14.62 -15.55
C ALA A 34 -35.41 -13.94 -14.20
N SER A 35 -34.66 -14.39 -13.20
CA SER A 35 -34.57 -13.70 -11.92
C SER A 35 -34.39 -12.22 -12.28
N PRO A 36 -35.11 -11.28 -11.65
CA PRO A 36 -34.71 -9.89 -11.74
C PRO A 36 -33.24 -9.89 -11.34
N ASP A 37 -32.44 -9.26 -12.19
CA ASP A 37 -31.00 -9.31 -12.24
C ASP A 37 -30.39 -9.68 -10.89
N ALA A 38 -29.58 -10.74 -10.85
CA ALA A 38 -28.55 -10.78 -9.84
C ALA A 38 -27.85 -9.43 -9.95
N ILE A 39 -28.10 -8.53 -9.00
CA ILE A 39 -27.47 -7.21 -8.97
C ILE A 39 -25.99 -7.55 -8.96
N ILE A 40 -25.33 -7.37 -10.11
CA ILE A 40 -23.88 -7.52 -10.20
C ILE A 40 -23.34 -6.29 -9.48
N VAL A 41 -23.27 -6.39 -8.16
CA VAL A 41 -22.57 -5.41 -7.32
C VAL A 41 -21.10 -5.54 -7.72
N GLY A 42 -20.56 -4.50 -8.37
CA GLY A 42 -19.18 -4.53 -8.86
C GLY A 42 -18.96 -4.22 -10.34
N GLY A 43 -20.02 -3.99 -11.12
CA GLY A 43 -19.92 -3.68 -12.56
C GLY A 43 -19.96 -2.19 -12.92
N ASP A 44 -20.35 -1.33 -11.96
CA ASP A 44 -20.56 0.09 -12.22
C ASP A 44 -19.25 0.81 -12.47
N LYS A 45 -19.09 1.32 -13.68
CA LYS A 45 -17.95 2.11 -14.11
C LYS A 45 -18.32 3.59 -14.12
N ASN A 46 -17.42 4.44 -13.62
CA ASN A 46 -17.54 5.87 -13.81
C ASN A 46 -17.26 6.27 -15.27
N GLU A 47 -17.33 7.58 -15.58
CA GLU A 47 -17.10 8.14 -16.92
C GLU A 47 -15.75 7.74 -17.54
N HIS A 48 -14.75 7.46 -16.70
CA HIS A 48 -13.41 7.03 -17.10
C HIS A 48 -13.24 5.51 -17.12
N GLY A 49 -14.32 4.74 -16.95
CA GLY A 49 -14.27 3.28 -16.96
C GLY A 49 -13.81 2.64 -15.63
N CYS A 50 -13.64 3.42 -14.56
CA CYS A 50 -13.15 2.94 -13.27
C CYS A 50 -14.26 2.36 -12.42
N ILE A 51 -14.01 1.20 -11.83
CA ILE A 51 -14.96 0.50 -10.96
C ILE A 51 -14.80 0.99 -9.52
N GLY A 52 -15.58 2.00 -9.14
CA GLY A 52 -15.48 2.64 -7.82
C GLY A 52 -15.72 1.67 -6.66
N SER A 53 -16.64 0.71 -6.81
CA SER A 53 -16.92 -0.32 -5.81
C SER A 53 -15.74 -1.29 -5.56
N ALA A 54 -14.83 -1.40 -6.54
CA ALA A 54 -13.58 -2.16 -6.40
C ALA A 54 -12.40 -1.27 -5.96
N GLY A 55 -12.68 -0.02 -5.56
CA GLY A 55 -11.71 0.94 -5.05
C GLY A 55 -10.94 1.71 -6.14
N TYR A 56 -11.35 1.61 -7.41
CA TYR A 56 -10.68 2.30 -8.50
C TYR A 56 -11.18 3.73 -8.69
N SER A 57 -10.25 4.68 -8.71
CA SER A 57 -10.47 6.07 -9.06
C SER A 57 -9.63 6.45 -10.27
N TRP A 58 -10.15 7.32 -11.12
CA TRP A 58 -9.40 7.82 -12.27
C TRP A 58 -8.25 8.71 -11.80
N CYS A 59 -7.05 8.49 -12.35
CA CYS A 59 -5.90 9.35 -12.17
C CYS A 59 -5.53 9.97 -13.51
N GLY A 60 -5.80 11.26 -13.69
CA GLY A 60 -5.60 11.99 -14.94
C GLY A 60 -4.13 12.04 -15.33
N GLU A 61 -3.23 12.32 -14.39
CA GLU A 61 -1.78 12.39 -14.63
C GLU A 61 -1.18 11.04 -15.09
N LYS A 62 -1.74 9.91 -14.62
CA LYS A 62 -1.27 8.56 -15.00
C LYS A 62 -2.11 7.92 -16.12
N ASN A 63 -3.20 8.57 -16.53
CA ASN A 63 -4.14 8.10 -17.54
C ASN A 63 -4.63 6.66 -17.31
N LYS A 64 -4.85 6.28 -16.04
CA LYS A 64 -5.34 4.95 -15.65
C LYS A 64 -6.19 5.00 -14.39
N CYS A 65 -7.05 3.99 -14.24
CA CYS A 65 -7.77 3.73 -13.00
C CYS A 65 -6.81 3.16 -11.95
N LEU A 66 -6.72 3.81 -10.80
CA LEU A 66 -5.84 3.43 -9.70
C LEU A 66 -6.62 3.18 -8.43
N ARG A 67 -6.11 2.25 -7.62
CA ARG A 67 -6.46 2.17 -6.21
C ARG A 67 -5.51 3.08 -5.46
N VAL A 68 -6.05 4.18 -4.92
CA VAL A 68 -5.26 5.15 -4.13
C VAL A 68 -4.64 4.53 -2.87
N PHE A 69 -5.12 3.35 -2.46
CA PHE A 69 -4.57 2.54 -1.40
C PHE A 69 -3.53 1.50 -1.88
N GLU A 70 -3.10 1.51 -3.15
CA GLU A 70 -2.04 0.66 -3.71
C GLU A 70 -0.93 1.48 -4.42
N GLU A 71 -1.28 2.62 -5.03
CA GLU A 71 -0.35 3.50 -5.76
C GLU A 71 -0.72 4.97 -5.57
N LEU A 72 0.28 5.85 -5.54
CA LEU A 72 0.06 7.30 -5.49
C LEU A 72 -0.57 7.79 -6.80
N CYS A 73 -1.69 8.52 -6.70
CA CYS A 73 -2.16 9.37 -7.79
C CYS A 73 -1.69 10.82 -7.59
N PRO A 74 -0.87 11.40 -8.50
CA PRO A 74 -0.38 12.78 -8.38
C PRO A 74 -1.49 13.83 -8.25
N ASP A 75 -2.68 13.59 -8.80
CA ASP A 75 -3.84 14.49 -8.73
C ASP A 75 -4.25 14.83 -7.28
N VAL A 76 -4.05 13.90 -6.34
CA VAL A 76 -4.31 14.12 -4.92
C VAL A 76 -3.40 15.23 -4.39
N VAL A 77 -2.13 15.22 -4.76
CA VAL A 77 -1.16 16.23 -4.36
C VAL A 77 -1.41 17.54 -5.11
N THR A 78 -1.76 17.49 -6.39
CA THR A 78 -2.16 18.68 -7.15
C THR A 78 -3.33 19.41 -6.50
N SER A 79 -4.33 18.66 -6.02
CA SER A 79 -5.49 19.21 -5.28
C SER A 79 -5.07 19.85 -3.96
N LEU A 80 -4.19 19.18 -3.19
CA LEU A 80 -3.61 19.74 -1.96
C LEU A 80 -2.88 21.07 -2.21
N ILE A 81 -2.10 21.18 -3.28
CA ILE A 81 -1.39 22.40 -3.65
C ILE A 81 -2.36 23.52 -4.05
N ALA A 82 -3.46 23.19 -4.73
CA ALA A 82 -4.50 24.15 -5.09
C ALA A 82 -5.24 24.69 -3.85
N GLU A 83 -5.57 23.82 -2.90
CA GLU A 83 -6.13 24.21 -1.60
C GLU A 83 -5.16 25.09 -0.81
N LEU A 84 -3.88 24.70 -0.73
CA LEU A 84 -2.83 25.49 -0.07
C LEU A 84 -2.77 26.90 -0.65
N LYS A 85 -2.77 27.03 -1.99
CA LYS A 85 -2.75 28.34 -2.65
C LYS A 85 -3.98 29.17 -2.31
N THR A 86 -5.15 28.54 -2.27
CA THR A 86 -6.42 29.22 -1.95
C THR A 86 -6.44 29.73 -0.51
N GLU A 87 -5.99 28.92 0.46
CA GLU A 87 -6.04 29.26 1.88
C GLU A 87 -4.89 30.20 2.32
N THR A 88 -3.73 30.13 1.67
CA THR A 88 -2.52 30.84 2.13
C THR A 88 -2.02 31.93 1.19
N ASN A 89 -2.53 31.98 -0.04
CA ASN A 89 -2.00 32.78 -1.15
C ASN A 89 -0.52 32.48 -1.49
N ILE A 90 -0.03 31.29 -1.15
CA ILE A 90 1.34 30.84 -1.43
C ILE A 90 1.30 29.85 -2.60
N SER A 91 2.27 29.98 -3.52
CA SER A 91 2.40 29.07 -4.65
C SER A 91 3.66 28.22 -4.54
N LEU A 92 3.52 26.92 -4.78
CA LEU A 92 4.61 25.97 -5.02
C LEU A 92 4.50 25.50 -6.48
N THR A 93 5.63 25.37 -7.18
CA THR A 93 5.68 24.92 -8.57
C THR A 93 6.05 23.45 -8.62
N LYS A 94 5.34 22.66 -9.44
CA LYS A 94 5.64 21.24 -9.66
C LYS A 94 7.08 21.08 -10.17
N VAL A 95 7.86 20.25 -9.49
CA VAL A 95 9.19 19.83 -9.94
C VAL A 95 9.07 18.60 -10.83
N GLY A 96 8.28 17.62 -10.38
CA GLY A 96 8.07 16.35 -11.09
C GLY A 96 8.19 15.16 -10.14
N ASP A 97 8.55 14.00 -10.69
CA ASP A 97 8.80 12.78 -9.94
C ASP A 97 9.93 12.98 -8.91
N SER A 98 9.75 12.41 -7.73
CA SER A 98 10.67 12.54 -6.61
C SER A 98 10.80 11.22 -5.83
N GLN A 99 11.78 11.18 -4.93
CA GLN A 99 11.97 10.10 -3.97
C GLN A 99 12.11 10.68 -2.57
N LEU A 100 11.40 10.09 -1.60
CA LEU A 100 11.36 10.49 -0.21
C LEU A 100 11.95 9.38 0.65
N THR A 101 12.93 9.69 1.50
CA THR A 101 13.35 8.74 2.54
C THR A 101 12.38 8.86 3.71
N TRP A 102 11.58 7.83 3.94
CA TRP A 102 10.58 7.80 5.00
C TRP A 102 11.02 6.87 6.14
N ASN A 103 11.14 7.43 7.34
CA ASN A 103 11.51 6.68 8.53
C ASN A 103 10.29 6.05 9.18
N VAL A 104 10.42 4.80 9.60
CA VAL A 104 9.37 4.05 10.29
C VAL A 104 9.92 3.48 11.59
N ARG A 105 9.02 3.22 12.53
CA ARG A 105 9.35 2.65 13.84
C ARG A 105 8.35 1.59 14.25
N GLU A 106 8.83 0.49 14.80
CA GLU A 106 8.04 -0.52 15.51
C GLU A 106 8.64 -0.72 16.90
N GLY A 107 7.96 -0.24 17.95
CA GLY A 107 8.54 -0.24 19.30
C GLY A 107 9.84 0.58 19.36
N ASN A 108 10.96 -0.08 19.70
CA ASN A 108 12.28 0.55 19.73
C ASN A 108 13.03 0.44 18.39
N ASP A 109 12.52 -0.35 17.46
CA ASP A 109 13.20 -0.64 16.21
C ASP A 109 12.89 0.43 15.16
N PHE A 110 13.90 0.76 14.35
CA PHE A 110 13.80 1.77 13.30
C PHE A 110 14.26 1.22 11.96
N ALA A 111 13.64 1.74 10.90
CA ALA A 111 14.08 1.51 9.54
C ALA A 111 13.68 2.71 8.66
N SER A 112 14.22 2.75 7.45
CA SER A 112 13.87 3.75 6.44
C SER A 112 13.54 3.05 5.14
N GLU A 113 12.61 3.62 4.38
CA GLU A 113 12.25 3.18 3.04
C GLU A 113 12.29 4.36 2.07
N VAL A 114 12.73 4.12 0.83
CA VAL A 114 12.68 5.12 -0.24
C VAL A 114 11.32 5.02 -0.93
N ILE A 115 10.53 6.08 -0.81
CA ILE A 115 9.17 6.15 -1.32
C ILE A 115 9.16 7.01 -2.60
N PRO A 116 8.76 6.45 -3.75
CA PRO A 116 8.56 7.25 -4.96
C PRO A 116 7.36 8.19 -4.78
N GLY A 117 7.47 9.39 -5.35
CA GLY A 117 6.51 10.44 -5.15
C GLY A 117 6.57 11.54 -6.20
N ILE A 118 5.96 12.67 -5.85
CA ILE A 118 5.98 13.91 -6.62
C ILE A 118 6.40 15.05 -5.69
N SER A 119 7.17 16.02 -6.19
CA SER A 119 7.52 17.21 -5.41
C SER A 119 7.14 18.54 -6.05
N TYR A 120 6.94 19.52 -5.16
CA TYR A 120 6.60 20.91 -5.46
C TYR A 120 7.54 21.82 -4.67
N LYS A 121 8.00 22.89 -5.31
CA LYS A 121 9.05 23.74 -4.75
C LYS A 121 8.74 25.23 -4.88
N ASN A 122 9.28 26.03 -3.97
CA ASN A 122 9.46 27.46 -4.15
C ASN A 122 10.88 27.83 -3.66
N SER A 123 11.67 28.44 -4.53
CA SER A 123 13.08 28.71 -4.29
C SER A 123 13.35 30.01 -3.52
N ASP A 124 12.33 30.85 -3.30
CA ASP A 124 12.49 32.12 -2.60
C ASP A 124 11.24 32.42 -1.76
N MET A 125 11.25 31.90 -0.54
CA MET A 125 10.15 32.03 0.41
C MET A 125 10.65 32.54 1.75
N THR A 126 9.87 33.39 2.41
CA THR A 126 10.12 33.82 3.79
C THR A 126 9.74 32.74 4.80
N PHE A 127 10.40 32.72 5.96
CA PHE A 127 10.05 31.78 7.04
C PHE A 127 8.61 31.95 7.52
N VAL A 128 8.09 33.18 7.52
CA VAL A 128 6.66 33.45 7.84
C VAL A 128 5.72 32.75 6.87
N ASN A 129 6.04 32.70 5.58
CA ASN A 129 5.22 32.00 4.60
C ASN A 129 5.40 30.48 4.71
N TYR A 130 6.62 30.00 4.98
CA TYR A 130 6.84 28.59 5.33
C TYR A 130 5.95 28.15 6.52
N GLN A 131 5.88 28.94 7.59
CA GLN A 131 5.06 28.64 8.77
C GLN A 131 3.55 28.58 8.44
N LYS A 132 3.07 29.36 7.45
CA LYS A 132 1.68 29.26 6.97
C LYS A 132 1.44 27.93 6.27
N ILE A 133 2.40 27.45 5.46
CA ILE A 133 2.32 26.13 4.83
C ILE A 133 2.32 25.05 5.91
N GLU A 134 3.23 25.13 6.89
CA GLU A 134 3.29 24.17 8.00
C GLU A 134 1.96 24.10 8.74
N LYS A 135 1.35 25.25 9.06
CA LYS A 135 0.04 25.33 9.69
C LYS A 135 -1.07 24.71 8.83
N PHE A 136 -1.04 24.94 7.53
CA PHE A 136 -1.96 24.31 6.58
C PHE A 136 -1.80 22.79 6.56
N MET A 137 -0.57 22.28 6.46
CA MET A 137 -0.32 20.84 6.46
C MET A 137 -0.82 20.19 7.76
N ARG A 138 -0.57 20.82 8.91
CA ARG A 138 -1.07 20.36 10.23
C ARG A 138 -2.60 20.39 10.37
N SER A 139 -3.32 21.12 9.52
CA SER A 139 -4.79 21.10 9.52
C SER A 139 -5.39 19.96 8.70
N LYS A 140 -4.60 19.36 7.78
CA LYS A 140 -5.05 18.32 6.84
C LYS A 140 -4.42 16.94 7.11
N TYR A 141 -3.26 16.90 7.75
CA TYR A 141 -2.47 15.69 7.98
C TYR A 141 -2.03 15.56 9.44
N GLN A 142 -1.82 14.32 9.87
CA GLN A 142 -1.21 14.00 11.15
C GLN A 142 0.31 14.14 11.05
N VAL A 143 0.92 14.67 12.10
CA VAL A 143 2.37 14.85 12.17
C VAL A 143 3.04 13.51 12.43
N ASP A 144 4.06 13.18 11.66
CA ASP A 144 4.89 11.98 11.88
C ASP A 144 6.21 12.37 12.55
N ILE A 145 6.33 11.99 13.82
CA ILE A 145 7.49 12.32 14.68
C ILE A 145 8.79 11.61 14.26
N ASN A 146 8.73 10.54 13.47
CA ASN A 146 9.93 9.84 13.00
C ASN A 146 10.56 10.57 11.79
N ASN A 147 9.81 11.49 11.18
CA ASN A 147 10.17 12.21 9.98
C ASN A 147 10.28 13.72 10.23
N GLU A 148 10.74 14.11 11.41
CA GLU A 148 11.05 15.50 11.75
C GLU A 148 12.57 15.68 11.97
N ALA A 149 13.11 16.77 11.43
CA ALA A 149 14.49 17.17 11.66
C ALA A 149 14.59 18.69 11.65
N ASP A 150 15.42 19.24 12.53
CA ASP A 150 15.76 20.66 12.56
C ASP A 150 17.27 20.81 12.62
N GLY A 151 17.78 21.74 11.82
CA GLY A 151 19.18 22.07 11.77
C GLY A 151 19.37 23.54 11.43
N VAL A 152 20.61 24.01 11.57
CA VAL A 152 20.96 25.41 11.31
C VAL A 152 20.73 25.78 9.83
N THR A 153 20.85 24.82 8.92
CA THR A 153 20.70 25.02 7.48
C THR A 153 19.26 24.87 6.98
N GLY A 154 18.35 24.35 7.80
CA GLY A 154 16.99 24.02 7.37
C GLY A 154 16.24 23.08 8.30
N GLY A 155 15.03 22.70 7.90
CA GLY A 155 14.19 21.79 8.66
C GLY A 155 13.34 20.89 7.75
N LEU A 156 12.78 19.85 8.37
CA LEU A 156 11.95 18.81 7.76
C LEU A 156 10.78 18.50 8.69
N ARG A 157 9.58 18.37 8.12
CA ARG A 157 8.35 17.95 8.81
C ARG A 157 7.67 16.85 8.01
N GLY A 158 7.42 15.72 8.66
CA GLY A 158 6.70 14.58 8.10
C GLY A 158 5.21 14.65 8.42
N TYR A 159 4.40 14.26 7.45
CA TYR A 159 2.95 14.27 7.52
C TYR A 159 2.36 12.97 6.98
N THR A 160 1.30 12.47 7.61
CA THR A 160 0.58 11.26 7.21
C THR A 160 -0.92 11.53 7.10
N ASN A 161 -1.55 10.97 6.07
CA ASN A 161 -3.00 10.88 5.95
C ASN A 161 -3.36 9.63 5.16
N SER A 162 -3.94 8.64 5.85
CA SER A 162 -4.34 7.36 5.27
C SER A 162 -3.16 6.66 4.58
N TYR A 163 -3.09 6.72 3.24
CA TYR A 163 -2.04 6.11 2.43
C TYR A 163 -1.09 7.12 1.77
N VAL A 164 -1.21 8.41 2.12
CA VAL A 164 -0.35 9.47 1.61
C VAL A 164 0.56 9.95 2.73
N ILE A 165 1.85 9.97 2.45
CA ILE A 165 2.85 10.65 3.26
C ILE A 165 3.33 11.90 2.53
N CYS A 166 3.68 12.93 3.28
CA CYS A 166 4.32 14.11 2.73
C CYS A 166 5.48 14.57 3.62
N GLN A 167 6.53 15.09 3.01
CA GLN A 167 7.64 15.75 3.68
C GLN A 167 7.69 17.20 3.22
N LEU A 168 7.48 18.12 4.16
CA LEU A 168 7.70 19.55 3.96
C LEU A 168 9.10 19.88 4.49
N SER A 169 9.94 20.45 3.65
CA SER A 169 11.29 20.87 4.03
C SER A 169 11.55 22.31 3.64
N PHE A 170 12.50 22.93 4.35
CA PHE A 170 13.08 24.19 3.93
C PHE A 170 14.59 24.16 4.08
N ARG A 171 15.28 24.98 3.29
CA ARG A 171 16.72 25.27 3.42
C ARG A 171 16.94 26.76 3.30
N HIS A 172 17.81 27.32 4.13
CA HIS A 172 18.25 28.70 3.98
C HIS A 172 19.07 28.85 2.69
N ASN A 173 18.73 29.83 1.86
CA ASN A 173 19.41 30.04 0.58
C ASN A 173 20.81 30.65 0.75
N GLN A 174 21.06 31.34 1.87
CA GLN A 174 22.31 32.03 2.14
C GLN A 174 22.76 31.75 3.57
N MET A 175 24.03 31.38 3.73
CA MET A 175 24.65 31.07 5.01
C MET A 175 25.91 31.91 5.19
N LYS A 176 26.08 32.49 6.38
CA LYS A 176 27.29 33.17 6.79
C LYS A 176 28.24 32.15 7.39
N ASN A 177 29.40 31.99 6.75
CA ASN A 177 30.49 31.20 7.32
C ASN A 177 31.39 32.10 8.13
N THR A 178 31.50 31.81 9.44
CA THR A 178 32.38 32.53 10.35
C THR A 178 33.49 31.56 10.79
N PRO A 179 34.78 31.89 10.60
CA PRO A 179 35.87 31.04 11.08
C PRO A 179 35.74 30.78 12.58
N ASN A 180 35.82 29.50 12.98
CA ASN A 180 35.72 29.05 14.38
C ASN A 180 34.39 29.36 15.08
N ALA A 181 33.30 29.63 14.34
CA ALA A 181 31.96 29.74 14.89
C ALA A 181 30.95 28.96 14.03
N PRO A 182 29.80 28.54 14.59
CA PRO A 182 28.73 27.92 13.81
C PRO A 182 28.30 28.84 12.66
N SER A 183 28.01 28.26 11.50
CA SER A 183 27.40 29.01 10.41
C SER A 183 26.03 29.54 10.84
N GLU A 184 25.61 30.68 10.31
CA GLU A 184 24.30 31.29 10.63
C GLU A 184 23.58 31.68 9.33
N PRO A 185 22.24 31.64 9.29
CA PRO A 185 21.49 32.08 8.10
C PRO A 185 21.69 33.56 7.81
N ILE A 186 21.72 33.93 6.52
CA ILE A 186 21.69 35.33 6.07
C ILE A 186 20.30 35.63 5.51
N GLY A 187 19.61 36.55 6.16
CA GLY A 187 18.26 36.94 5.74
C GLY A 187 17.25 35.81 5.91
N ASP A 188 16.11 35.96 5.24
CA ASP A 188 14.93 35.09 5.39
C ASP A 188 14.57 34.34 4.09
N SER A 189 15.47 34.32 3.11
CA SER A 189 15.20 33.65 1.83
C SER A 189 15.43 32.14 1.97
N LEU A 190 14.36 31.37 1.78
CA LEU A 190 14.34 29.93 1.89
C LEU A 190 14.00 29.27 0.55
N THR A 191 14.60 28.12 0.31
CA THR A 191 14.07 27.12 -0.59
C THR A 191 13.14 26.20 0.18
N VAL A 192 11.87 26.13 -0.18
CA VAL A 192 10.85 25.26 0.43
C VAL A 192 10.44 24.18 -0.57
N GLU A 193 10.35 22.94 -0.12
CA GLU A 193 9.93 21.80 -0.94
C GLU A 193 8.91 20.93 -0.19
N LEU A 194 7.82 20.58 -0.86
CA LEU A 194 6.83 19.60 -0.41
C LEU A 194 6.89 18.40 -1.36
N GLY A 195 7.39 17.27 -0.86
CA GLY A 195 7.29 15.98 -1.52
C GLY A 195 6.14 15.17 -0.93
N CYS A 196 5.42 14.40 -1.75
CA CYS A 196 4.42 13.46 -1.27
C CYS A 196 4.51 12.12 -1.99
N GLY A 197 4.27 11.03 -1.26
CA GLY A 197 4.42 9.64 -1.66
C GLY A 197 3.25 8.78 -1.21
N TYR A 198 3.10 7.59 -1.81
CA TYR A 198 2.20 6.57 -1.29
C TYR A 198 2.93 5.72 -0.25
N PHE A 199 2.28 5.45 0.88
CA PHE A 199 2.82 4.59 1.93
C PHE A 199 1.70 3.77 2.55
N ASN A 200 1.93 2.47 2.72
CA ASN A 200 1.00 1.58 3.42
C ASN A 200 1.48 1.36 4.86
N PRO A 201 0.77 1.88 5.88
CA PRO A 201 1.17 1.71 7.27
C PRO A 201 1.27 0.24 7.72
N ASN A 202 0.55 -0.68 7.05
CA ASN A 202 0.63 -2.10 7.35
C ASN A 202 1.98 -2.73 6.95
N ASN A 203 2.82 -2.01 6.20
CA ASN A 203 4.16 -2.48 5.82
C ASN A 203 5.23 -2.19 6.89
N ILE A 204 4.93 -1.41 7.94
CA ILE A 204 5.94 -0.99 8.94
C ILE A 204 6.72 -2.18 9.51
N SER A 205 6.03 -3.21 9.98
CA SER A 205 6.68 -4.42 10.54
C SER A 205 7.57 -5.13 9.51
N LYS A 206 7.16 -5.16 8.24
CA LYS A 206 7.94 -5.76 7.14
C LYS A 206 9.19 -4.94 6.82
N ILE A 207 9.07 -3.61 6.82
CA ILE A 207 10.20 -2.68 6.56
C ILE A 207 11.24 -2.80 7.68
N VAL A 208 10.79 -2.80 8.93
CA VAL A 208 11.66 -3.03 10.09
C VAL A 208 12.31 -4.41 9.99
N ALA A 209 11.55 -5.47 9.77
CA ALA A 209 12.11 -6.82 9.60
C ALA A 209 13.17 -6.87 8.47
N THR A 210 12.91 -6.22 7.35
CA THR A 210 13.84 -6.12 6.21
C THR A 210 15.18 -5.54 6.65
N GLN A 211 15.18 -4.42 7.37
CA GLN A 211 16.41 -3.76 7.83
C GLN A 211 17.24 -4.65 8.75
N TYR A 212 16.60 -5.33 9.70
CA TYR A 212 17.31 -6.17 10.66
C TYR A 212 17.81 -7.49 10.04
N ILE A 213 17.04 -8.08 9.12
CA ILE A 213 17.48 -9.24 8.35
C ILE A 213 18.66 -8.87 7.45
N LYS A 214 18.61 -7.71 6.78
CA LYS A 214 19.74 -7.17 6.02
C LYS A 214 20.98 -7.01 6.90
N LEU A 215 20.83 -6.43 8.08
CA LEU A 215 21.94 -6.25 9.04
C LEU A 215 22.53 -7.59 9.51
N ALA A 216 21.68 -8.59 9.80
CA ALA A 216 22.11 -9.93 10.18
C ALA A 216 22.92 -10.60 9.05
N LEU A 217 22.47 -10.49 7.81
CA LEU A 217 23.16 -11.03 6.63
C LEU A 217 24.46 -10.27 6.33
N ALA A 218 24.44 -8.93 6.38
CA ALA A 218 25.63 -8.10 6.21
C ALA A 218 26.72 -8.47 7.23
N THR A 219 26.34 -8.66 8.49
CA THR A 219 27.24 -9.08 9.57
C THR A 219 27.77 -10.49 9.32
N LYS A 220 26.89 -11.44 8.99
CA LYS A 220 27.25 -12.85 8.74
C LYS A 220 28.27 -12.97 7.60
N TYR A 221 28.08 -12.22 6.52
CA TYR A 221 28.88 -12.29 5.30
C TYR A 221 29.97 -11.23 5.19
N LYS A 222 30.11 -10.34 6.20
CA LYS A 222 31.05 -9.22 6.20
C LYS A 222 30.91 -8.34 4.94
N LYS A 223 29.67 -8.06 4.56
CA LYS A 223 29.32 -7.20 3.43
C LYS A 223 28.89 -5.82 3.92
N ASP A 224 29.01 -4.83 3.05
CA ASP A 224 28.33 -3.56 3.28
C ASP A 224 26.81 -3.81 3.28
N ILE A 225 26.09 -3.19 4.21
CA ILE A 225 24.63 -3.30 4.27
C ILE A 225 23.96 -2.74 3.01
N GLU A 226 24.58 -1.76 2.36
CA GLU A 226 24.11 -1.19 1.09
C GLU A 226 24.21 -2.19 -0.07
N GLU A 227 25.11 -3.17 0.02
CA GLU A 227 25.23 -4.26 -0.95
C GLU A 227 24.34 -5.47 -0.63
N VAL A 228 23.57 -5.44 0.47
CA VAL A 228 22.61 -6.50 0.81
C VAL A 228 21.21 -6.13 0.34
N ASN A 229 20.82 -6.71 -0.79
CA ASN A 229 19.50 -6.53 -1.39
C ASN A 229 18.58 -7.67 -0.97
N LEU A 230 17.44 -7.34 -0.35
CA LEU A 230 16.51 -8.31 0.21
C LEU A 230 15.14 -8.14 -0.44
N GLN A 231 14.52 -9.25 -0.82
CA GLN A 231 13.10 -9.29 -1.20
C GLN A 231 12.38 -10.26 -0.27
N ILE A 232 11.54 -9.73 0.63
CA ILE A 232 10.65 -10.56 1.46
C ILE A 232 9.40 -10.91 0.64
N ASN A 233 9.27 -12.18 0.26
CA ASN A 233 8.13 -12.72 -0.47
C ASN A 233 6.95 -13.07 0.45
N LYS A 234 7.24 -13.58 1.67
CA LYS A 234 6.22 -13.90 2.68
C LYS A 234 6.61 -13.36 4.05
N PHE A 235 5.63 -12.84 4.76
CA PHE A 235 5.81 -12.20 6.06
C PHE A 235 4.51 -12.25 6.86
N ASP A 236 4.59 -12.64 8.13
CA ASP A 236 3.46 -12.66 9.06
C ASP A 236 3.72 -11.90 10.37
N GLY A 237 4.84 -11.18 10.45
CA GLY A 237 5.29 -10.50 11.67
C GLY A 237 6.36 -11.27 12.45
N ALA A 238 6.29 -12.59 12.49
CA ALA A 238 7.21 -13.45 13.25
C ALA A 238 8.19 -14.24 12.35
N TYR A 239 7.80 -14.50 11.11
CA TYR A 239 8.56 -15.24 10.13
C TYR A 239 8.68 -14.44 8.84
N ALA A 240 9.85 -14.54 8.20
CA ALA A 240 10.13 -13.92 6.92
C ALA A 240 10.79 -14.93 5.99
N VAL A 241 10.27 -15.02 4.76
CA VAL A 241 10.83 -15.87 3.70
C VAL A 241 11.05 -15.01 2.47
N GLY A 242 12.21 -15.18 1.84
CA GLY A 242 12.49 -14.42 0.65
C GLY A 242 13.80 -14.76 -0.04
N SER A 243 14.24 -13.84 -0.88
CA SER A 243 15.54 -13.90 -1.56
C SER A 243 16.47 -12.78 -1.08
N VAL A 244 17.76 -13.07 -1.12
CA VAL A 244 18.85 -12.11 -0.91
C VAL A 244 19.77 -12.12 -2.11
N PHE A 245 20.29 -10.95 -2.44
CA PHE A 245 21.32 -10.72 -3.44
C PHE A 245 22.41 -9.83 -2.84
N PHE A 246 23.67 -10.17 -3.10
CA PHE A 246 24.84 -9.44 -2.63
C PHE A 246 25.56 -8.74 -3.79
N GLY A 247 25.66 -7.42 -3.70
CA GLY A 247 26.33 -6.56 -4.68
C GLY A 247 25.54 -5.28 -4.94
N PRO A 248 26.07 -4.38 -5.79
CA PRO A 248 25.35 -3.18 -6.20
C PRO A 248 24.00 -3.53 -6.86
N VAL A 249 23.01 -2.66 -6.69
CA VAL A 249 21.71 -2.77 -7.37
C VAL A 249 21.92 -2.90 -8.89
N ASP A 250 21.15 -3.75 -9.55
CA ASP A 250 21.20 -4.04 -11.00
C ASP A 250 22.50 -4.69 -11.53
N THR A 251 23.32 -5.26 -10.65
CA THR A 251 24.49 -6.05 -11.06
C THR A 251 24.24 -7.56 -10.94
N ALA A 252 25.10 -8.36 -11.57
CA ALA A 252 25.18 -9.79 -11.29
C ALA A 252 26.05 -10.01 -10.05
N GLY A 253 25.61 -10.90 -9.17
CA GLY A 253 26.18 -11.11 -7.85
C GLY A 253 25.63 -12.39 -7.22
N GLU A 254 26.24 -12.78 -6.11
CA GLU A 254 25.84 -13.99 -5.39
C GLU A 254 24.50 -13.73 -4.70
N GLY A 255 23.58 -14.67 -4.80
CA GLY A 255 22.29 -14.57 -4.15
C GLY A 255 21.81 -15.93 -3.70
N GLY A 256 20.68 -15.95 -3.01
CA GLY A 256 20.00 -17.16 -2.61
C GLY A 256 18.73 -16.89 -1.86
N MET A 257 18.13 -17.96 -1.38
CA MET A 257 16.90 -17.92 -0.60
C MET A 257 17.21 -17.81 0.88
N PHE A 258 16.31 -17.23 1.69
CA PHE A 258 16.46 -17.17 3.14
C PHE A 258 15.16 -17.47 3.90
N LEU A 259 15.32 -18.04 5.10
CA LEU A 259 14.30 -18.11 6.16
C LEU A 259 14.83 -17.39 7.39
N ALA A 260 14.01 -16.50 7.95
CA ALA A 260 14.30 -15.84 9.20
C ALA A 260 13.09 -15.90 10.14
N THR A 261 13.36 -15.93 11.44
CA THR A 261 12.33 -15.85 12.48
C THR A 261 12.74 -14.83 13.54
N LYS A 262 11.76 -14.11 14.07
CA LYS A 262 11.92 -13.14 15.16
C LYS A 262 12.04 -13.90 16.48
N GLN A 263 13.18 -13.76 17.16
CA GLN A 263 13.43 -14.32 18.50
C GLN A 263 13.73 -13.17 19.46
N GLY A 264 12.74 -12.76 20.26
CA GLY A 264 12.81 -11.53 21.03
C GLY A 264 12.95 -10.31 20.12
N ASP A 265 13.96 -9.48 20.36
CA ASP A 265 14.24 -8.27 19.58
C ASP A 265 15.23 -8.52 18.41
N THR A 266 15.55 -9.79 18.12
CA THR A 266 16.53 -10.13 17.08
C THR A 266 15.94 -11.04 16.02
N TRP A 267 16.38 -10.84 14.78
CA TRP A 267 16.05 -11.74 13.67
C TRP A 267 17.13 -12.81 13.55
N LYS A 268 16.73 -14.07 13.67
CA LYS A 268 17.60 -15.22 13.52
C LYS A 268 17.46 -15.82 12.13
N MET A 269 18.58 -15.92 11.41
CA MET A 269 18.64 -16.64 10.14
C MET A 269 18.58 -18.15 10.41
N ILE A 270 17.55 -18.80 9.88
CA ILE A 270 17.35 -20.25 9.97
C ILE A 270 17.93 -20.94 8.75
N TYR A 271 17.85 -20.29 7.61
CA TYR A 271 18.48 -20.72 6.37
C TYR A 271 18.83 -19.49 5.53
N ASP A 272 19.94 -19.56 4.82
CA ASP A 272 20.32 -18.62 3.78
C ASP A 272 21.32 -19.28 2.81
N GLY A 273 20.99 -19.36 1.53
CA GLY A 273 21.81 -20.00 0.50
C GLY A 273 21.04 -20.53 -0.72
N ASN A 274 21.74 -21.33 -1.53
CA ASN A 274 21.22 -21.96 -2.76
C ASN A 274 21.10 -23.49 -2.66
N GLY A 275 21.42 -24.07 -1.51
CA GLY A 275 21.50 -25.52 -1.31
C GLY A 275 20.15 -26.17 -0.97
N SER A 276 20.11 -27.51 -1.05
CA SER A 276 18.98 -28.32 -0.58
C SER A 276 18.71 -28.09 0.91
N ILE A 277 17.43 -28.09 1.27
CA ILE A 277 16.95 -27.66 2.59
C ILE A 277 16.24 -28.82 3.27
N ASP A 278 16.63 -29.16 4.49
CA ASP A 278 15.90 -30.14 5.29
C ASP A 278 14.69 -29.48 5.95
N CYS A 279 13.63 -29.33 5.16
CA CYS A 279 12.40 -28.70 5.59
C CYS A 279 11.68 -29.47 6.69
N ALA A 280 11.91 -30.79 6.84
CA ALA A 280 11.33 -31.58 7.92
C ALA A 280 11.94 -31.16 9.27
N THR A 281 13.27 -30.99 9.32
CA THR A 281 13.96 -30.50 10.51
C THR A 281 13.57 -29.06 10.84
N ILE A 282 13.46 -28.18 9.84
CA ILE A 282 13.07 -26.79 10.08
C ILE A 282 11.65 -26.69 10.64
N LYS A 283 10.67 -27.41 10.05
CA LYS A 283 9.28 -27.45 10.53
C LYS A 283 9.19 -27.94 11.97
N LYS A 284 9.96 -28.98 12.32
CA LYS A 284 9.98 -29.55 13.68
C LYS A 284 10.56 -28.59 14.71
N ASN A 285 11.61 -27.84 14.37
CA ASN A 285 12.41 -27.10 15.34
C ASN A 285 12.03 -25.62 15.48
N TYR A 286 11.40 -25.02 14.46
CA TYR A 286 11.21 -23.57 14.39
C TYR A 286 9.76 -23.13 14.18
N GLN A 287 8.78 -24.05 14.14
CA GLN A 287 7.34 -23.75 14.14
C GLN A 287 6.87 -22.78 13.03
N PHE A 288 7.57 -22.74 11.90
CA PHE A 288 7.15 -21.95 10.74
C PHE A 288 5.75 -22.40 10.27
N PRO A 289 4.85 -21.45 9.97
CA PRO A 289 3.57 -21.74 9.33
C PRO A 289 3.74 -22.53 8.03
N THR A 290 2.79 -23.40 7.71
CA THR A 290 2.91 -24.30 6.55
C THR A 290 2.94 -23.54 5.23
N ASP A 291 2.20 -22.44 5.15
CA ASP A 291 2.13 -21.55 4.00
C ASP A 291 3.46 -20.83 3.72
N MET A 292 4.32 -20.61 4.74
CA MET A 292 5.65 -20.01 4.56
C MET A 292 6.56 -20.86 3.67
N PHE A 293 6.32 -22.17 3.60
CA PHE A 293 7.16 -23.11 2.86
C PHE A 293 6.73 -23.38 1.41
N VAL A 294 5.52 -22.95 1.01
CA VAL A 294 5.03 -23.15 -0.36
C VAL A 294 5.93 -22.40 -1.35
N GLY A 295 6.42 -23.06 -2.40
CA GLY A 295 7.41 -22.55 -3.35
C GLY A 295 8.84 -22.47 -2.82
N PHE A 296 9.09 -22.95 -1.59
CA PHE A 296 10.40 -22.96 -0.95
C PHE A 296 10.87 -24.38 -0.60
N CYS A 297 9.96 -25.24 -0.17
CA CYS A 297 10.19 -26.64 0.20
C CYS A 297 9.37 -27.64 -0.63
N ASP A 298 8.80 -27.18 -1.73
CA ASP A 298 8.02 -28.00 -2.67
C ASP A 298 8.96 -28.71 -3.67
#